data_AF-A0A968SEL2-F1
#
_entry.id   AF-A0A968SEL2-F1
#
_cell.length_a   1.000
_cell.length_b   1.000
_cell.length_c   1.000
_cell.angle_alpha   90.00
_cell.angle_beta   90.00
_cell.angle_gamma   90.00
#
_symmetry.space_group_name_H-M   'P 1'
#
loop_
_entity.id
_entity.type
_entity.pdbx_description
1 polymer ?
#
loop_
_entity_poly.entity_id
_entity_poly.type
_entity_poly.pdbx_seq_one_letter_code
_entity_poly.pdbx_strand_id
1 'polypeptide(L)' 'MQTNITEKDITKILEQIAQTGQISRRDYAQLVAVMLRAEAKDQFFGGEATRLREVFDKLQLGQIKFFS' A
#
# COMPACT_ATOMS: atom_id res chain seq x y z
N MET A 1 17.64 12.07 -4.02
CA MET A 1 16.57 12.62 -3.15
C MET A 1 15.67 11.45 -2.74
N GLN A 2 15.59 11.11 -1.45
CA GLN A 2 14.74 10.02 -0.96
C GLN A 2 13.36 10.61 -0.63
N THR A 3 12.34 10.28 -1.43
CA THR A 3 10.97 10.72 -1.17
C THR A 3 10.44 9.97 0.04
N ASN A 4 10.31 10.66 1.18
CA ASN A 4 9.57 10.14 2.32
C ASN A 4 8.09 10.19 1.98
N ILE A 5 7.51 9.04 1.65
CA ILE A 5 6.06 8.87 1.57
C ILE A 5 5.47 9.07 2.97
N THR A 6 4.38 9.84 3.06
CA THR A 6 3.69 10.14 4.32
C THR A 6 2.51 9.18 4.54
N GLU A 7 2.02 9.09 5.78
CA GLU A 7 0.80 8.35 6.13
C GLU A 7 -0.40 8.76 5.26
N LYS A 8 -0.54 10.07 5.01
CA LYS A 8 -1.58 10.62 4.14
C LYS A 8 -1.50 10.13 2.70
N ASP A 9 -0.30 9.88 2.18
CA ASP A 9 -0.10 9.37 0.83
C ASP A 9 -0.49 7.89 0.75
N ILE A 10 -0.17 7.10 1.79
CA ILE A 10 -0.57 5.69 1.90
C ILE A 10 -2.10 5.58 1.89
N THR A 11 -2.78 6.36 2.73
CA THR A 11 -4.25 6.33 2.80
C THR A 11 -4.87 6.65 1.46
N LYS A 12 -4.36 7.64 0.73
CA LYS A 12 -4.82 7.96 -0.62
C LYS A 12 -4.63 6.81 -1.60
N ILE A 13 -3.47 6.15 -1.57
CA ILE A 13 -3.21 4.99 -2.44
C ILE A 13 -4.20 3.86 -2.11
N LEU A 14 -4.40 3.56 -0.82
CA LEU A 14 -5.34 2.51 -0.39
C LEU A 14 -6.79 2.84 -0.78
N GLU A 15 -7.21 4.10 -0.68
CA GLU A 15 -8.52 4.56 -1.14
C GLU A 15 -8.68 4.44 -2.66
N GLN A 16 -7.65 4.84 -3.42
CA GLN A 16 -7.66 4.71 -4.88
C GLN A 16 -7.77 3.25 -5.31
N ILE A 17 -7.04 2.35 -4.65
CA ILE A 17 -7.12 0.91 -4.90
C ILE A 17 -8.52 0.38 -4.56
N ALA A 18 -9.11 0.81 -3.44
CA ALA A 18 -10.45 0.39 -3.05
C ALA A 18 -11.53 0.85 -4.06
N GLN A 19 -11.35 2.01 -4.67
CA GLN A 19 -12.29 2.56 -5.66
C GLN A 19 -12.10 1.92 -7.05
N THR A 20 -10.86 1.71 -7.48
CA THR A 20 -10.54 1.31 -8.85
C THR A 20 -10.32 -0.19 -9.01
N GLY A 21 -10.00 -0.91 -7.93
CA GLY A 21 -9.50 -2.28 -7.99
C GLY A 21 -8.16 -2.37 -8.73
N GLN A 22 -7.41 -1.28 -8.83
CA GLN A 22 -6.20 -1.17 -9.63
C GLN A 22 -5.08 -0.51 -8.83
N ILE A 23 -3.84 -0.89 -9.11
CA ILE A 23 -2.63 -0.30 -8.49
C ILE A 23 -1.53 -0.09 -9.54
N SER A 24 -0.81 1.03 -9.46
CA SER A 24 0.35 1.25 -10.32
C SER A 24 1.59 0.55 -9.74
N ARG A 25 2.59 0.24 -10.57
CA ARG A 25 3.86 -0.31 -10.08
C ARG A 25 4.57 0.62 -9.09
N ARG A 26 4.41 1.93 -9.27
CA ARG A 26 4.97 2.95 -8.37
C ARG A 26 4.30 2.89 -7.01
N ASP A 27 2.96 2.89 -6.97
CA ASP A 27 2.20 2.86 -5.72
C ASP A 27 2.44 1.55 -4.97
N TYR A 28 2.51 0.43 -5.70
CA TYR A 28 2.89 -0.86 -5.12
C TYR A 28 4.26 -0.80 -4.43
N ALA A 29 5.29 -0.28 -5.12
CA ALA A 29 6.62 -0.15 -4.54
C ALA A 29 6.63 0.76 -3.29
N GLN A 30 5.79 1.80 -3.30
CA GLN A 30 5.64 2.69 -2.15
C GLN A 30 4.98 1.98 -0.95
N LEU A 31 3.91 1.21 -1.16
CA LEU A 31 3.26 0.43 -0.09
C LEU A 31 4.20 -0.62 0.50
N VAL A 32 5.00 -1.31 -0.33
CA VAL A 32 6.01 -2.27 0.13
C VAL A 32 7.09 -1.58 0.96
N ALA A 33 7.61 -0.44 0.50
CA ALA A 33 8.64 0.31 1.23
C ALA A 33 8.14 0.77 2.61
N VAL A 34 6.87 1.12 2.71
CA VAL A 34 6.21 1.47 3.98
C VAL A 34 6.12 0.27 4.90
N MET A 35 5.65 -0.87 4.39
CA MET A 35 5.51 -2.10 5.18
C MET A 35 6.85 -2.54 5.78
N LEU A 36 7.91 -2.54 4.97
CA LEU A 36 9.27 -2.88 5.43
C LEU A 36 9.78 -1.90 6.50
N ARG A 37 9.46 -0.61 6.38
CA ARG A 37 9.84 0.40 7.38
C ARG A 37 9.03 0.29 8.67
N ALA A 38 7.75 -0.05 8.57
CA ALA A 38 6.85 -0.26 9.71
C ALA A 38 7.29 -1.49 10.52
N GLU A 39 7.60 -2.61 9.84
CA GLU A 39 8.16 -3.82 10.45
C GLU A 39 9.49 -3.54 11.16
N ALA A 40 10.41 -2.82 10.49
CA ALA A 40 11.73 -2.52 11.06
C ALA A 40 11.69 -1.58 12.28
N LYS A 41 10.59 -0.86 12.51
CA LYS A 41 10.44 0.12 13.59
C LYS A 41 9.45 -0.30 14.67
N ASP A 42 8.88 -1.51 14.60
CA ASP A 42 7.72 -1.94 15.41
C ASP A 42 6.55 -0.93 15.37
N GLN A 43 6.48 -0.12 14.30
CA GLN A 43 5.58 1.02 14.21
C GLN A 43 4.55 0.73 13.14
N PHE A 44 3.51 0.00 13.53
CA PHE A 44 2.34 -0.24 12.68
C PHE A 44 1.29 0.83 12.91
N PHE A 45 0.92 1.51 11.83
CA PHE A 45 -0.26 2.37 11.75
C PHE A 45 -1.49 1.45 11.80
N GLY A 46 -2.26 1.48 12.90
CA GLY A 46 -3.23 0.45 13.28
C GLY A 46 -4.12 -0.11 12.15
N GLY A 47 -5.22 0.58 11.81
CA GLY A 47 -6.18 0.10 10.81
C GLY A 47 -5.62 0.03 9.38
N GLU A 48 -4.61 0.83 9.08
CA GLU A 48 -3.90 0.84 7.80
C GLU A 48 -3.10 -0.44 7.55
N ALA A 49 -2.51 -1.06 8.58
CA ALA A 49 -1.78 -2.31 8.44
C ALA A 49 -2.68 -3.45 7.94
N THR A 50 -3.91 -3.52 8.48
CA THR A 50 -4.94 -4.47 8.03
C THR A 50 -5.34 -4.19 6.58
N ARG A 51 -5.61 -2.93 6.24
CA ARG A 51 -5.97 -2.53 4.86
C ARG A 51 -4.86 -2.82 3.86
N LEU A 52 -3.61 -2.60 4.24
CA LEU A 52 -2.42 -2.94 3.44
C LEU A 52 -2.36 -4.44 3.19
N ARG A 53 -2.53 -5.26 4.23
CA ARG A 53 -2.54 -6.73 4.11
C ARG A 53 -3.68 -7.20 3.20
N GLU A 54 -4.88 -6.65 3.35
CA GLU A 54 -6.00 -6.94 2.45
C GLU A 54 -5.71 -6.61 0.98
N VAL A 55 -5.02 -5.49 0.72
CA VAL A 55 -4.62 -5.12 -0.64
C VAL A 55 -3.63 -6.14 -1.22
N PHE A 56 -2.66 -6.61 -0.43
CA PHE A 56 -1.73 -7.64 -0.88
C PHE A 56 -2.40 -8.99 -1.11
N ASP A 57 -3.33 -9.39 -0.23
CA ASP A 57 -4.11 -10.62 -0.40
C ASP A 57 -4.96 -10.54 -1.68
N LYS A 58 -5.66 -9.41 -1.90
CA LYS A 58 -6.45 -9.17 -3.11
C LYS A 58 -5.59 -9.12 -4.38
N LEU A 59 -4.35 -8.66 -4.30
CA LEU A 59 -3.38 -8.74 -5.40
C LEU A 59 -3.00 -10.19 -5.70
N GLN A 60 -2.71 -11.01 -4.68
CA GLN A 60 -2.37 -12.43 -4.85
C GLN A 60 -3.53 -13.23 -5.43
N LEU A 61 -4.76 -12.89 -5.02
CA LEU A 61 -5.99 -13.49 -5.56
C LEU A 61 -6.38 -12.96 -6.95
N GLY A 62 -5.62 -12.01 -7.52
CA GLY A 62 -5.90 -11.40 -8.82
C GLY A 62 -7.13 -10.48 -8.86
N GLN A 63 -7.65 -10.09 -7.69
CA GLN A 63 -8.79 -9.18 -7.55
C GLN A 63 -8.40 -7.72 -7.76
N ILE A 64 -7.17 -7.35 -7.39
CA ILE A 64 -6.54 -6.08 -7.77
C ILE A 64 -5.61 -6.33 -8.94
N LYS A 65 -5.65 -5.47 -9.95
CA LYS A 65 -4.80 -5.57 -11.15
C LYS A 65 -3.79 -4.45 -11.23
N PHE A 66 -2.63 -4.74 -11.79
CA PHE A 66 -1.70 -3.70 -12.17
C PHE A 66 -2.23 -2.93 -13.37
N PHE A 67 -2.10 -1.61 -13.34
CA PHE A 67 -2.30 -0.76 -14.51
C PHE A 67 -1.00 -0.08 -14.93
N SER A 68 -0.94 0.25 -16.22
CA SER A 68 0.21 0.88 -16.88
C SER A 68 0.23 2.39 -16.67
#